data_AF-A0AAP5BJG2-F1
#
_entry.id   AF-A0AAP5BJG2-F1
#
_cell.length_a   1.000
_cell.length_b   1.000
_cell.length_c   1.000
_cell.angle_alpha   90.00
_cell.angle_beta   90.00
_cell.angle_gamma   90.00
#
_symmetry.space_group_name_H-M   'P 1'
#
loop_
_entity.id
_entity.type
_entity.pdbx_description
1 polymer ?
#
loop_
_entity_poly.entity_id
_entity_poly.type
_entity_poly.pdbx_seq_one_letter_code
_entity_poly.pdbx_strand_id
1 'polypeptide(L)'
;MKPQPAAGVRVSPFCSSGLEDGHGRELANPYGAKGDRLYVRETRAQPTTLDPGPTFYRADYPDAVLGKYENLPPAEAITWKPSIHMPRSLSRITLEVTGVRVERLQAMEGQTAFESDALKEGICRIHHGDGEYGYHAFRYEPHPNNWTDPCDAFHELWDSLNAAHGYGWDENPWVWVVEFRKVES
;
A
#
# COMPACT_ATOMS: atom_id res chain seq x y z
N MET A 1 -3.49 -9.23 -7.88
CA MET A 1 -2.73 -9.31 -6.61
C MET A 1 -1.27 -9.66 -6.89
N LYS A 2 -0.30 -9.13 -6.14
CA LYS A 2 1.08 -9.65 -6.13
C LYS A 2 1.04 -11.12 -5.66
N PRO A 3 2.01 -11.97 -6.03
CA PRO A 3 1.97 -13.39 -5.64
C PRO A 3 1.90 -13.51 -4.12
N GLN A 4 0.86 -14.19 -3.64
CA GLN A 4 0.69 -14.53 -2.24
C GLN A 4 1.16 -15.97 -1.99
N PRO A 5 1.51 -16.32 -0.74
CA PRO A 5 1.81 -17.70 -0.39
C PRO A 5 0.62 -18.61 -0.72
N ALA A 6 0.92 -19.79 -1.27
CA ALA A 6 -0.09 -20.83 -1.47
C ALA A 6 -0.57 -21.39 -0.12
N ALA A 7 -1.66 -22.16 -0.14
CA ALA A 7 -2.20 -22.78 1.06
C ALA A 7 -1.17 -23.68 1.79
N GLY A 8 -1.30 -23.77 3.12
CA GLY A 8 -0.50 -24.67 3.94
C GLY A 8 0.86 -24.13 4.40
N VAL A 9 1.03 -22.81 4.50
CA VAL A 9 2.22 -22.16 5.06
C VAL A 9 2.57 -22.72 6.44
N ARG A 10 3.83 -23.09 6.64
CA ARG A 10 4.37 -23.61 7.91
C ARG A 10 5.71 -22.95 8.23
N VAL A 11 5.95 -22.73 9.52
CA VAL A 11 7.28 -22.36 10.01
C VAL A 11 8.17 -23.60 9.94
N SER A 12 9.33 -23.48 9.30
CA SER A 12 10.30 -24.56 9.15
C SER A 12 11.71 -24.08 9.50
N PRO A 13 12.41 -24.73 10.43
CA PRO A 13 13.82 -24.43 10.72
C PRO A 13 14.77 -24.98 9.63
N PHE A 14 14.26 -25.73 8.65
CA PHE A 14 15.07 -26.41 7.63
C PHE A 14 15.28 -25.59 6.36
N CYS A 15 14.66 -24.41 6.27
CA CYS A 15 14.79 -23.50 5.15
C CYS A 15 15.29 -22.12 5.61
N SER A 16 15.97 -21.39 4.72
CA SER A 16 16.62 -20.12 5.06
C SER A 16 15.62 -18.99 5.34
N SER A 17 14.46 -19.02 4.68
CA SER A 17 13.36 -18.09 4.89
C SER A 17 12.59 -18.35 6.18
N GLY A 18 12.75 -19.53 6.80
CA GLY A 18 11.96 -19.98 7.94
C GLY A 18 10.52 -20.40 7.59
N LEU A 19 10.13 -20.39 6.31
CA LEU A 19 8.77 -20.67 5.84
C LEU A 19 8.75 -21.67 4.67
N GLU A 20 7.84 -22.65 4.75
CA GLU A 20 7.57 -23.62 3.68
C GLU A 20 6.08 -23.65 3.31
N ASP A 21 5.79 -24.05 2.07
CA ASP A 21 4.42 -24.32 1.60
C ASP A 21 3.90 -25.69 2.08
N GLY A 22 2.65 -26.01 1.74
CA GLY A 22 2.03 -27.30 2.09
C GLY A 22 2.72 -28.54 1.48
N HIS A 23 3.69 -28.34 0.57
CA HIS A 23 4.49 -29.39 -0.07
C HIS A 23 5.95 -29.43 0.43
N GLY A 24 6.30 -28.63 1.44
CA GLY A 24 7.66 -28.55 1.99
C GLY A 24 8.63 -27.76 1.10
N ARG A 25 8.13 -26.91 0.20
CA ARG A 25 8.99 -26.04 -0.61
C ARG A 25 9.16 -24.71 0.10
N GLU A 26 10.40 -24.23 0.12
CA GLU A 26 10.74 -22.94 0.71
C GLU A 26 9.96 -21.79 0.05
N LEU A 27 9.35 -20.94 0.87
CA LEU A 27 8.65 -19.75 0.43
C LEU A 27 9.62 -18.57 0.32
N ALA A 28 10.02 -18.26 -0.92
CA ALA A 28 10.85 -17.09 -1.18
C ALA A 28 10.06 -15.79 -0.97
N ASN A 29 10.52 -14.97 -0.03
CA ASN A 29 9.97 -13.64 0.22
C ASN A 29 10.30 -12.68 -0.96
N PRO A 30 9.29 -12.15 -1.67
CA PRO A 30 9.52 -11.28 -2.83
C PRO A 30 9.82 -9.82 -2.47
N TYR A 31 9.80 -9.46 -1.19
CA TYR A 31 9.94 -8.08 -0.68
C TYR A 31 11.30 -7.78 -0.06
N GLY A 32 12.22 -8.74 -0.05
CA GLY A 32 13.56 -8.59 0.55
C GLY A 32 13.58 -8.81 2.06
N ALA A 33 14.77 -8.74 2.65
CA ALA A 33 15.00 -8.93 4.07
C ALA A 33 14.93 -7.61 4.84
N LYS A 34 14.84 -7.70 6.18
CA LYS A 34 14.99 -6.55 7.07
C LYS A 34 16.30 -5.81 6.77
N GLY A 35 16.22 -4.50 6.58
CA GLY A 35 17.33 -3.63 6.19
C GLY A 35 17.42 -3.37 4.68
N ASP A 36 16.72 -4.16 3.84
CA ASP A 36 16.65 -3.87 2.41
C ASP A 36 15.86 -2.60 2.13
N ARG A 37 16.11 -2.00 0.97
CA ARG A 37 15.48 -0.74 0.55
C ARG A 37 14.53 -0.96 -0.61
N LEU A 38 13.30 -0.50 -0.42
CA LEU A 38 12.30 -0.39 -1.47
C LEU A 38 12.25 1.05 -1.98
N TYR A 39 11.93 1.21 -3.26
CA TYR A 39 11.63 2.52 -3.84
C TYR A 39 10.19 2.52 -4.33
N VAL A 40 9.48 3.61 -4.06
CA VAL A 40 8.09 3.75 -4.49
C VAL A 40 8.07 4.08 -5.97
N ARG A 41 7.13 3.50 -6.72
CA ARG A 41 6.91 3.82 -8.14
C ARG A 41 5.60 4.57 -8.28
N GLU A 42 5.66 5.75 -8.86
CA GLU A 42 4.55 6.67 -9.06
C GLU A 42 4.28 6.88 -10.56
N THR A 43 3.03 7.12 -10.90
CA THR A 43 2.67 7.55 -12.26
C THR A 43 3.24 8.95 -12.50
N ARG A 44 3.97 9.13 -13.60
CA ARG A 44 4.76 10.33 -13.85
C ARG A 44 4.57 10.90 -15.25
N ALA A 45 4.92 12.16 -15.45
CA ALA A 45 5.07 12.75 -16.77
C ALA A 45 6.37 13.56 -16.85
N GLN A 46 6.94 13.63 -18.05
CA GLN A 46 8.09 14.48 -18.37
C GLN A 46 7.73 15.18 -19.68
N PRO A 47 7.16 16.40 -19.61
CA PRO A 47 6.79 17.15 -20.79
C PRO A 47 8.02 17.37 -21.67
N THR A 48 7.99 16.90 -22.90
CA THR A 48 9.12 16.98 -23.84
C THR A 48 9.39 18.40 -24.33
N THR A 49 8.50 19.35 -24.04
CA THR A 49 8.63 20.76 -24.40
C THR A 49 9.59 21.53 -23.48
N LEU A 50 10.06 20.92 -22.38
CA LEU A 50 11.05 21.46 -21.47
C LEU A 50 12.17 20.41 -21.37
N ASP A 51 13.43 20.77 -21.65
CA ASP A 51 14.58 19.85 -21.50
C ASP A 51 15.78 20.53 -20.79
N PRO A 52 16.21 20.05 -19.60
CA PRO A 52 15.55 19.02 -18.81
C PRO A 52 14.24 19.58 -18.21
N GLY A 53 13.12 18.97 -18.59
CA GLY A 53 11.80 19.34 -18.08
C GLY A 53 11.57 18.83 -16.67
N PRO A 54 10.71 19.49 -15.88
CA PRO A 54 10.30 18.97 -14.59
C PRO A 54 9.65 17.59 -14.74
N THR A 55 9.94 16.70 -13.79
CA THR A 55 9.16 15.46 -13.65
C THR A 55 7.94 15.77 -12.80
N PHE A 56 6.76 15.54 -13.38
CA PHE A 56 5.48 15.64 -12.66
C PHE A 56 5.08 14.27 -12.15
N TYR A 57 4.49 14.22 -10.96
CA TYR A 57 3.90 13.01 -10.40
C TYR A 57 2.40 13.21 -10.32
N ARG A 58 1.62 12.20 -10.73
CA ARG A 58 0.16 12.31 -10.77
C ARG A 58 -0.46 12.45 -9.38
N ALA A 59 0.22 11.95 -8.35
CA ALA A 59 -0.28 11.89 -6.98
C ALA A 59 -0.50 13.27 -6.35
N ASP A 60 0.28 14.27 -6.74
CA ASP A 60 0.27 15.63 -6.18
C ASP A 60 0.26 16.71 -7.26
N TYR A 61 -0.13 16.34 -8.48
CA TYR A 61 -0.39 17.30 -9.54
C TYR A 61 -1.81 17.88 -9.39
N PRO A 62 -2.01 19.20 -9.56
CA PRO A 62 -1.02 20.22 -9.93
C PRO A 62 -0.30 20.86 -8.73
N ASP A 63 -0.72 20.59 -7.50
CA ASP A 63 -0.31 21.32 -6.29
C ASP A 63 1.20 21.39 -6.07
N ALA A 64 1.94 20.30 -6.30
CA ALA A 64 3.39 20.26 -6.14
C ALA A 64 4.17 21.03 -7.23
N VAL A 65 3.48 21.41 -8.30
CA VAL A 65 4.05 22.07 -9.48
C VAL A 65 3.63 23.55 -9.54
N LEU A 66 2.46 23.88 -8.99
CA LEU A 66 1.98 25.25 -8.86
C LEU A 66 3.02 26.13 -8.17
N GLY A 67 3.19 27.35 -8.68
CA GLY A 67 4.18 28.33 -8.20
C GLY A 67 5.60 28.17 -8.77
N LYS A 68 5.95 27.02 -9.38
CA LYS A 68 7.23 26.84 -10.09
C LYS A 68 7.12 27.07 -11.59
N TYR A 69 5.92 26.88 -12.14
CA TYR A 69 5.63 26.99 -13.57
C TYR A 69 4.27 27.66 -13.77
N GLU A 70 4.17 28.54 -14.76
CA GLU A 70 2.91 29.17 -15.17
C GLU A 70 2.24 28.34 -16.28
N ASN A 71 0.92 28.50 -16.45
CA ASN A 71 0.14 27.88 -17.54
C ASN A 71 0.25 26.35 -17.59
N LEU A 72 0.13 25.71 -16.43
CA LEU A 72 0.11 24.25 -16.32
C LEU A 72 -1.07 23.65 -17.10
N PRO A 73 -0.84 22.61 -17.93
CA PRO A 73 -1.91 21.96 -18.68
C PRO A 73 -2.87 21.23 -17.73
N PRO A 74 -4.17 21.11 -18.05
CA PRO A 74 -5.05 20.25 -17.27
C PRO A 74 -4.52 18.81 -17.23
N ALA A 75 -4.76 18.07 -16.14
CA ALA A 75 -4.21 16.73 -15.93
C ALA A 75 -4.57 15.74 -17.06
N GLU A 76 -5.72 15.96 -17.70
CA GLU A 76 -6.26 15.19 -18.83
C GLU A 76 -5.48 15.42 -20.12
N ALA A 77 -4.83 16.58 -20.28
CA ALA A 77 -3.97 16.91 -21.42
C ALA A 77 -2.54 16.37 -21.26
N ILE A 78 -2.18 15.86 -20.07
CA ILE A 78 -0.84 15.31 -19.80
C ILE A 78 -0.77 13.86 -20.25
N THR A 79 0.29 13.54 -21.00
CA THR A 79 0.64 12.15 -21.32
C THR A 79 1.33 11.49 -20.13
N TRP A 80 0.55 10.84 -19.27
CA TRP A 80 1.03 10.12 -18.11
C TRP A 80 1.70 8.80 -18.49
N LYS A 81 2.88 8.56 -17.93
CA LYS A 81 3.58 7.28 -17.98
C LYS A 81 3.24 6.46 -16.74
N PRO A 82 2.69 5.24 -16.89
CA PRO A 82 2.39 4.35 -15.78
C PRO A 82 3.60 4.11 -14.87
N SER A 83 3.34 3.92 -13.58
CA SER A 83 4.37 3.71 -12.54
C SER A 83 5.31 2.52 -12.82
N ILE A 84 4.84 1.49 -13.54
CA ILE A 84 5.67 0.34 -13.93
C ILE A 84 6.89 0.73 -14.78
N HIS A 85 6.85 1.87 -15.47
CA HIS A 85 7.95 2.42 -16.28
C HIS A 85 8.76 3.50 -15.55
N MET A 86 8.61 3.61 -14.22
CA MET A 86 9.36 4.56 -13.43
C MET A 86 10.76 4.02 -13.06
N PRO A 87 11.87 4.68 -13.49
CA PRO A 87 13.22 4.31 -13.08
C PRO A 87 13.51 4.72 -11.63
N ARG A 88 14.48 4.07 -10.99
CA ARG A 88 14.91 4.36 -9.61
C ARG A 88 15.36 5.81 -9.41
N SER A 89 16.02 6.40 -10.40
CA SER A 89 16.53 7.79 -10.33
C SER A 89 15.44 8.84 -10.18
N LEU A 90 14.19 8.52 -10.52
CA LEU A 90 13.03 9.40 -10.34
C LEU A 90 12.24 9.06 -9.07
N SER A 91 12.63 8.06 -8.28
CA SER A 91 11.93 7.80 -7.02
C SER A 91 12.31 8.84 -5.97
N ARG A 92 11.31 9.57 -5.48
CA ARG A 92 11.42 10.54 -4.40
C ARG A 92 11.17 9.97 -3.01
N ILE A 93 10.68 8.73 -2.91
CA ILE A 93 10.44 8.04 -1.64
C ILE A 93 11.28 6.77 -1.62
N THR A 94 12.03 6.60 -0.53
CA THR A 94 12.77 5.37 -0.21
C THR A 94 12.24 4.83 1.10
N LEU A 95 11.96 3.53 1.13
CA LEU A 95 11.48 2.81 2.30
C LEU A 95 12.54 1.79 2.71
N GLU A 96 12.79 1.66 4.00
CA GLU A 96 13.62 0.59 4.57
C GLU A 96 12.69 -0.46 5.17
N VAL A 97 12.86 -1.72 4.77
CA VAL A 97 12.10 -2.85 5.29
C VAL A 97 12.51 -3.10 6.74
N THR A 98 11.56 -3.07 7.65
CA THR A 98 11.78 -3.33 9.08
C THR A 98 11.38 -4.74 9.50
N GLY A 99 10.52 -5.39 8.71
CA GLY A 99 10.07 -6.75 8.94
C GLY A 99 9.29 -7.27 7.73
N VAL A 100 9.37 -8.57 7.49
CA VAL A 100 8.51 -9.27 6.53
C VAL A 100 8.05 -10.57 7.14
N ARG A 101 6.75 -10.83 7.09
CA ARG A 101 6.14 -12.04 7.66
C ARG A 101 4.96 -12.49 6.82
N VAL A 102 4.50 -13.71 7.08
CA VAL A 102 3.30 -14.28 6.44
C VAL A 102 2.23 -14.45 7.49
N GLU A 103 1.05 -13.89 7.23
CA GLU A 103 -0.11 -13.95 8.14
C GLU A 103 -1.37 -14.31 7.35
N ARG A 104 -2.40 -14.72 8.08
CA ARG A 104 -3.75 -14.80 7.52
C ARG A 104 -4.33 -13.40 7.42
N LEU A 105 -5.07 -13.11 6.36
CA LEU A 105 -5.72 -11.80 6.18
C LEU A 105 -6.54 -11.39 7.40
N GLN A 106 -7.37 -12.30 7.91
CA GLN A 106 -8.23 -12.05 9.08
C GLN A 106 -7.46 -12.06 10.40
N ALA A 107 -6.13 -12.26 10.42
CA ALA A 107 -5.34 -12.19 11.66
C ALA A 107 -5.34 -10.78 12.29
N MET A 108 -5.77 -9.76 11.54
CA MET A 108 -5.97 -8.41 12.07
C MET A 108 -7.30 -8.24 12.83
N GLU A 109 -8.25 -9.17 12.72
CA GLU A 109 -9.50 -9.10 13.46
C GLU A 109 -9.25 -9.14 14.97
N GLY A 110 -10.05 -8.39 15.74
CA GLY A 110 -9.92 -8.30 17.19
C GLY A 110 -8.81 -7.38 17.69
N GLN A 111 -8.06 -6.73 16.80
CA GLN A 111 -7.16 -5.65 17.18
C GLN A 111 -7.95 -4.42 17.66
N THR A 112 -7.41 -3.70 18.65
CA THR A 112 -8.05 -2.47 19.10
C THR A 112 -7.97 -1.39 18.04
N ALA A 113 -8.95 -0.50 18.00
CA ALA A 113 -8.98 0.61 17.04
C ALA A 113 -7.81 1.61 17.18
N PHE A 114 -6.99 1.51 18.24
CA PHE A 114 -5.78 2.31 18.42
C PHE A 114 -4.52 1.66 17.86
N GLU A 115 -4.47 0.33 17.80
CA GLU A 115 -3.30 -0.45 17.39
C GLU A 115 -3.51 -1.21 16.07
N SER A 116 -4.66 -0.99 15.42
CA SER A 116 -5.08 -1.74 14.24
C SER A 116 -4.13 -1.57 13.06
N ASP A 117 -3.74 -2.70 12.46
CA ASP A 117 -2.99 -2.77 11.23
C ASP A 117 -3.77 -2.16 10.06
N ALA A 118 -5.10 -2.17 10.09
CA ALA A 118 -5.93 -1.46 9.11
C ALA A 118 -5.61 0.05 9.06
N LEU A 119 -5.30 0.68 10.21
CA LEU A 119 -4.89 2.08 10.24
C LEU A 119 -3.49 2.27 9.64
N LYS A 120 -2.58 1.31 9.84
CA LYS A 120 -1.23 1.35 9.26
C LYS A 120 -1.27 1.15 7.74
N GLU A 121 -2.22 0.38 7.24
CA GLU A 121 -2.52 0.20 5.81
C GLU A 121 -3.18 1.43 5.17
N GLY A 122 -3.62 2.40 5.98
CA GLY A 122 -4.10 3.70 5.52
C GLY A 122 -5.61 3.94 5.65
N ILE A 123 -6.34 3.10 6.40
CA ILE A 123 -7.72 3.44 6.77
C ILE A 123 -7.77 4.76 7.53
N CYS A 124 -8.63 5.65 7.08
CA CYS A 124 -8.75 6.99 7.65
C CYS A 124 -9.55 6.93 8.95
N ARG A 125 -8.98 7.48 10.03
CA ARG A 125 -9.67 7.68 11.31
C ARG A 125 -10.29 9.08 11.35
N ILE A 126 -11.61 9.15 11.47
CA ILE A 126 -12.41 10.37 11.31
C ILE A 126 -13.07 10.71 12.65
N HIS A 127 -12.86 11.90 13.19
CA HIS A 127 -13.47 12.33 14.45
C HIS A 127 -14.85 12.97 14.22
N HIS A 128 -15.90 12.48 14.88
CA HIS A 128 -17.29 12.94 14.66
C HIS A 128 -17.69 14.16 15.50
N GLY A 129 -16.87 14.59 16.46
CA GLY A 129 -17.09 15.79 17.27
C GLY A 129 -17.84 15.54 18.59
N ASP A 130 -18.38 14.34 18.76
CA ASP A 130 -19.05 13.79 19.95
C ASP A 130 -18.14 12.89 20.80
N GLY A 131 -16.88 12.75 20.41
CA GLY A 131 -15.91 11.85 21.03
C GLY A 131 -15.84 10.47 20.39
N GLU A 132 -16.69 10.19 19.40
CA GLU A 132 -16.64 8.97 18.60
C GLU A 132 -15.78 9.12 17.35
N TYR A 133 -15.29 7.97 16.88
CA TYR A 133 -14.50 7.89 15.66
C TYR A 133 -15.19 6.97 14.65
N GLY A 134 -15.19 7.40 13.39
CA GLY A 134 -15.56 6.58 12.25
C GLY A 134 -14.34 6.24 11.40
N TYR A 135 -14.48 5.22 10.56
CA TYR A 135 -13.40 4.69 9.72
C TYR A 135 -13.85 4.53 8.28
N HIS A 136 -12.99 4.90 7.34
CA HIS A 136 -13.26 4.77 5.90
C HIS A 136 -11.97 4.73 5.09
N ALA A 137 -11.96 4.03 3.96
CA ALA A 137 -10.77 3.92 3.11
C ALA A 137 -10.40 5.22 2.37
N PHE A 138 -11.41 6.00 1.98
CA PHE A 138 -11.24 7.15 1.07
C PHE A 138 -11.90 8.46 1.55
N ARG A 139 -12.37 8.52 2.79
CA ARG A 139 -13.12 9.67 3.32
C ARG A 139 -12.37 10.23 4.53
N TYR A 140 -12.39 11.56 4.67
CA TYR A 140 -11.68 12.28 5.73
C TYR A 140 -12.63 13.10 6.62
N GLU A 141 -13.94 13.04 6.38
CA GLU A 141 -14.96 13.83 7.04
C GLU A 141 -16.07 12.95 7.63
N PRO A 142 -16.75 13.38 8.71
CA PRO A 142 -17.85 12.64 9.31
C PRO A 142 -18.98 12.35 8.31
N HIS A 143 -19.46 11.11 8.29
CA HIS A 143 -20.54 10.68 7.41
C HIS A 143 -21.30 9.51 8.04
N PRO A 144 -22.62 9.37 7.82
CA PRO A 144 -23.42 8.27 8.39
C PRO A 144 -22.96 6.87 7.98
N ASN A 145 -22.30 6.74 6.82
CA ASN A 145 -21.73 5.48 6.32
C ASN A 145 -20.22 5.36 6.62
N ASN A 146 -19.77 5.84 7.77
CA ASN A 146 -18.44 5.51 8.28
C ASN A 146 -18.56 4.22 9.10
N TRP A 147 -17.57 3.34 9.01
CA TRP A 147 -17.51 2.16 9.85
C TRP A 147 -17.16 2.52 11.29
N THR A 148 -17.65 1.76 12.25
CA THR A 148 -17.30 1.91 13.67
C THR A 148 -16.00 1.18 14.03
N ASP A 149 -15.55 0.28 13.16
CA ASP A 149 -14.34 -0.52 13.33
C ASP A 149 -13.41 -0.37 12.10
N PRO A 150 -12.09 -0.17 12.29
CA PRO A 150 -11.17 -0.02 11.17
C PRO A 150 -10.96 -1.31 10.37
N CYS A 151 -11.12 -2.49 10.97
CA CYS A 151 -11.04 -3.78 10.27
C CYS A 151 -12.19 -3.92 9.28
N ASP A 152 -13.41 -3.52 9.63
CA ASP A 152 -14.55 -3.52 8.71
C ASP A 152 -14.33 -2.58 7.52
N ALA A 153 -13.79 -1.38 7.76
CA ALA A 153 -13.41 -0.46 6.69
C ALA A 153 -12.33 -1.03 5.77
N PHE A 154 -11.37 -1.78 6.34
CA PHE A 154 -10.32 -2.45 5.57
C PHE A 154 -10.84 -3.66 4.81
N HIS A 155 -11.78 -4.42 5.37
CA HIS A 155 -12.47 -5.50 4.69
C HIS A 155 -13.15 -4.99 3.41
N GLU A 156 -13.97 -3.93 3.50
CA GLU A 156 -14.62 -3.36 2.32
C GLU A 156 -13.59 -2.92 1.26
N LEU A 157 -12.51 -2.25 1.69
CA LEU A 157 -11.42 -1.87 0.81
C LEU A 157 -10.77 -3.08 0.14
N TRP A 158 -10.45 -4.10 0.92
CA TRP A 158 -9.81 -5.31 0.45
C TRP A 158 -10.63 -6.00 -0.63
N ASP A 159 -11.92 -6.19 -0.40
CA ASP A 159 -12.82 -6.84 -1.33
C ASP A 159 -12.97 -6.05 -2.63
N SER A 160 -13.05 -4.72 -2.54
CA SER A 160 -13.12 -3.86 -3.73
C SER A 160 -11.91 -4.04 -4.67
N LEU A 161 -10.76 -4.43 -4.12
CA LEU A 161 -9.51 -4.60 -4.85
C LEU A 161 -9.26 -6.06 -5.28
N ASN A 162 -9.68 -7.03 -4.46
CA ASN A 162 -9.17 -8.41 -4.54
C ASN A 162 -10.26 -9.47 -4.70
N ALA A 163 -11.52 -9.20 -4.34
CA ALA A 163 -12.59 -10.20 -4.41
C ALA A 163 -12.82 -10.69 -5.85
N ALA A 164 -12.79 -9.78 -6.84
CA ALA A 164 -12.90 -10.13 -8.26
C ALA A 164 -11.78 -11.04 -8.78
N HIS A 165 -10.69 -11.18 -8.02
CA HIS A 165 -9.56 -12.06 -8.32
C HIS A 165 -9.58 -13.37 -7.53
N GLY A 166 -10.63 -13.65 -6.75
CA GLY A 166 -10.77 -14.85 -5.93
C GLY A 166 -10.02 -14.80 -4.59
N TYR A 167 -9.65 -13.61 -4.12
CA TYR A 167 -8.97 -13.40 -2.84
C TYR A 167 -9.80 -12.48 -1.94
N GLY A 168 -11.13 -12.68 -1.90
CA GLY A 168 -12.01 -11.92 -1.01
C GLY A 168 -11.69 -12.17 0.47
N TRP A 169 -12.24 -11.35 1.34
CA TRP A 169 -12.03 -11.41 2.78
C TRP A 169 -12.38 -12.78 3.37
N ASP A 170 -13.52 -13.32 2.96
CA ASP A 170 -14.05 -14.62 3.43
C ASP A 170 -13.14 -15.81 3.08
N GLU A 171 -12.32 -15.68 2.03
CA GLU A 171 -11.33 -16.70 1.66
C GLU A 171 -10.16 -16.77 2.65
N ASN A 172 -10.01 -15.72 3.48
CA ASN A 172 -8.94 -15.55 4.46
C ASN A 172 -7.56 -15.97 3.92
N PRO A 173 -7.11 -15.41 2.79
CA PRO A 173 -5.88 -15.84 2.15
C PRO A 173 -4.66 -15.61 3.05
N TRP A 174 -3.59 -16.38 2.79
CA TRP A 174 -2.27 -16.03 3.31
C TRP A 174 -1.79 -14.77 2.60
N VAL A 175 -1.23 -13.83 3.36
CA VAL A 175 -0.70 -12.56 2.86
C VAL A 175 0.71 -12.34 3.38
N TRP A 176 1.55 -11.73 2.56
CA TRP A 176 2.79 -11.12 3.03
C TRP A 176 2.49 -9.78 3.69
N VAL A 177 2.89 -9.64 4.96
CA VAL A 177 2.88 -8.36 5.66
C VAL A 177 4.30 -7.80 5.63
N VAL A 178 4.43 -6.59 5.08
CA VAL A 178 5.71 -5.91 4.89
C VAL A 178 5.70 -4.63 5.72
N GLU A 179 6.51 -4.62 6.77
CA GLU A 179 6.71 -3.45 7.61
C GLU A 179 7.88 -2.64 7.07
N PHE A 180 7.72 -1.32 7.05
CA PHE A 180 8.76 -0.43 6.59
C PHE A 180 8.69 0.93 7.27
N ARG A 181 9.81 1.66 7.18
CA ARG A 181 9.87 3.08 7.54
C ARG A 181 10.36 3.90 6.36
N LYS A 182 9.88 5.14 6.26
CA LYS A 182 10.41 6.11 5.31
C LYS A 182 11.83 6.49 5.71
N VAL A 183 12.74 6.47 4.74
CA VAL A 183 14.10 6.99 4.92
C VAL A 183 14.06 8.48 4.61
N GLU A 184 14.45 9.31 5.57
CA GLU A 184 14.68 10.74 5.33
C GLU A 184 15.93 10.89 4.45
N SER A 185 15.80 11.71 3.41
CA SER A 185 16.82 11.97 2.40
C SER A 185 17.27 13.41 2.46
#